data_AF-A0A2W6AIU0-F1
#
_entry.id   AF-A0A2W6AIU0-F1
#
_cell.length_a   1.000
_cell.length_b   1.000
_cell.length_c   1.000
_cell.angle_alpha   90.00
_cell.angle_beta   90.00
_cell.angle_gamma   90.00
#
_symmetry.space_group_name_H-M   'P 1'
#
loop_
_entity.id
_entity.type
_entity.pdbx_description
1 polymer ?
#
loop_
_entity_poly.entity_id
_entity_poly.type
_entity_poly.pdbx_seq_one_letter_code
_entity_poly.pdbx_strand_id
1 'polypeptide(L)'
;LCSSVSGVDYLGSAARLHSIYQLTSMTYRHRVRLEVAVTAEDPHVPSVTKLWPTADWQERETYDMFGIIYDGHPALTRILMPDDWDGFPQRKDYPLGGIPVQYKGATIPPPDERRAYR
;
A
#
# COMPACT_ATOMS: atom_id res chain seq x y z
N LEU A 1 14.88 5.02 14.73
CA LEU A 1 13.68 4.16 14.78
C LEU A 1 12.97 4.19 13.44
N CYS A 2 12.30 3.10 13.06
CA CYS A 2 11.39 3.09 11.91
C CYS A 2 10.03 3.63 12.36
N SER A 3 9.67 4.83 11.89
CA SER A 3 8.44 5.53 12.27
C SER A 3 7.24 5.03 11.47
N SER A 4 7.43 4.79 10.18
CA SER A 4 6.40 4.21 9.32
C SER A 4 6.98 3.51 8.10
N VAL A 5 6.26 2.49 7.62
CA VAL A 5 6.40 1.88 6.29
C VAL A 5 5.10 2.14 5.53
N SER A 6 5.20 2.51 4.26
CA SER A 6 4.03 2.79 3.41
C SER A 6 4.30 2.41 1.97
N GLY A 7 3.30 1.85 1.29
CA GLY A 7 3.35 1.59 -0.15
C GLY A 7 2.85 2.76 -0.99
N VAL A 8 3.40 2.89 -2.20
CA VAL A 8 2.89 3.78 -3.25
C VAL A 8 2.91 3.05 -4.59
N ASP A 9 1.84 3.21 -5.36
CA ASP A 9 1.74 2.72 -6.74
C ASP A 9 1.85 3.90 -7.74
N TYR A 10 2.92 3.94 -8.53
CA TYR A 10 3.13 4.87 -9.63
C TYR A 10 2.80 4.19 -10.97
N LEU A 11 1.50 4.20 -11.31
CA LEU A 11 1.01 3.76 -12.61
C LEU A 11 1.74 4.48 -13.76
N GLY A 12 2.41 3.73 -14.63
CA GLY A 12 3.18 4.26 -15.77
C GLY A 12 4.70 4.30 -15.57
N SER A 13 5.21 3.98 -14.39
CA SER A 13 6.64 3.77 -14.13
C SER A 13 7.05 2.31 -14.33
N ALA A 14 8.28 2.07 -14.82
CA ALA A 14 8.85 0.72 -14.90
C ALA A 14 9.06 0.10 -13.51
N ALA A 15 9.43 0.92 -12.51
CA ALA A 15 9.37 0.56 -11.11
C ALA A 15 8.05 1.11 -10.56
N ARG A 16 7.00 0.29 -10.65
CA ARG A 16 5.62 0.71 -10.39
C ARG A 16 5.34 0.82 -8.89
N LEU A 17 5.83 -0.13 -8.09
CA LEU A 17 5.50 -0.23 -6.67
C LEU A 17 6.67 0.28 -5.85
N HIS A 18 6.39 1.12 -4.85
CA HIS A 18 7.40 1.75 -4.03
C HIS A 18 7.10 1.47 -2.56
N SER A 19 8.06 0.88 -1.85
CA SER A 19 8.02 0.79 -0.39
C SER A 19 8.82 1.94 0.22
N ILE A 20 8.18 2.75 1.05
CA ILE A 20 8.74 3.94 1.65
C ILE A 20 8.89 3.72 3.15
N TYR A 21 10.12 3.86 3.64
CA TYR A 21 10.46 3.78 5.05
C TYR A 21 10.78 5.17 5.59
N GLN A 22 10.14 5.55 6.69
CA GLN A 22 10.42 6.80 7.40
C GLN A 22 11.27 6.49 8.63
N LEU A 23 12.54 6.85 8.57
CA LEU A 23 13.48 6.67 9.67
C LEU A 23 13.63 7.98 10.44
N THR A 24 13.43 7.92 11.75
CA THR A 24 13.60 9.09 12.63
C THR A 24 14.69 8.81 13.67
N SER A 25 15.64 9.73 13.79
CA SER A 25 16.64 9.74 14.87
C SER A 25 16.18 10.72 15.95
N MET A 26 15.88 10.21 17.14
CA MET A 26 15.44 11.06 18.27
C MET A 26 16.57 11.88 18.85
N THR A 27 17.79 11.34 18.85
CA THR A 27 19.00 12.01 19.39
C THR A 27 19.35 13.25 18.58
N TYR A 28 19.34 13.15 17.26
CA TYR A 28 19.70 14.25 16.36
C TYR A 28 18.49 14.99 15.78
N ARG A 29 17.27 14.53 16.07
CA ARG A 29 16.00 15.05 15.51
C ARG A 29 15.98 15.09 13.98
N HIS A 30 16.68 14.14 13.35
CA HIS A 30 16.73 14.01 11.89
C HIS A 30 15.70 13.00 11.41
N ARG A 31 15.15 13.25 10.21
CA ARG A 31 14.24 12.35 9.52
C ARG A 31 14.82 12.04 8.15
N VAL A 32 14.87 10.76 7.82
CA VAL A 32 15.34 10.26 6.53
C VAL A 32 14.24 9.40 5.94
N ARG A 33 13.94 9.63 4.66
CA ARG A 33 13.04 8.78 3.88
C ARG A 33 13.90 7.89 3.00
N LEU A 34 13.69 6.58 3.13
CA LEU A 34 14.24 5.59 2.22
C LEU A 34 13.10 5.10 1.32
N GLU A 35 13.34 5.08 0.02
CA GLU A 35 12.36 4.64 -0.97
C GLU A 35 12.98 3.50 -1.78
N VAL A 36 12.27 2.38 -1.84
CA VAL A 36 12.67 1.19 -2.56
C VAL A 36 11.64 0.95 -3.64
N ALA A 37 12.07 1.07 -4.89
CA ALA A 37 11.22 0.90 -6.05
C ALA A 37 11.36 -0.53 -6.59
N VAL A 38 10.23 -1.20 -6.81
CA VAL A 38 10.13 -2.56 -7.34
C VAL A 38 9.13 -2.63 -8.49
N THR A 39 9.26 -3.67 -9.29
CA THR A 39 8.34 -3.94 -10.41
C THR A 39 7.05 -4.58 -9.90
N ALA A 40 5.99 -4.60 -10.71
CA ALA A 40 4.75 -5.26 -10.33
C ALA A 40 4.80 -6.77 -10.57
N GLU A 41 5.67 -7.22 -11.48
CA GLU A 41 5.92 -8.61 -11.83
C GLU A 41 6.77 -9.32 -10.77
N ASP A 42 7.74 -8.61 -10.20
CA ASP A 42 8.62 -9.11 -9.13
C ASP A 42 8.66 -8.13 -7.94
N PRO A 43 7.61 -8.09 -7.10
CA PRO A 43 7.46 -7.10 -6.05
C PRO A 43 8.12 -7.52 -4.73
N HIS A 44 9.37 -8.01 -4.78
CA HIS A 44 10.10 -8.51 -3.61
C HIS A 44 10.96 -7.44 -2.94
N VAL A 45 10.85 -7.30 -1.62
CA VAL A 45 11.63 -6.38 -0.79
C VAL A 45 12.09 -7.08 0.50
N PRO A 46 13.34 -6.94 0.95
CA PRO A 46 13.75 -7.50 2.24
C PRO A 46 13.01 -6.85 3.42
N SER A 47 12.44 -7.67 4.31
CA SER A 47 11.77 -7.18 5.52
C SER A 47 12.75 -6.55 6.52
N VAL A 48 12.34 -5.47 7.18
CA VAL A 48 13.12 -4.81 8.23
C VAL A 48 12.61 -5.12 9.65
N THR A 49 11.62 -6.01 9.80
CA THR A 49 11.08 -6.40 11.13
C THR A 49 12.15 -6.90 12.09
N LYS A 50 13.17 -7.60 11.60
CA LYS A 50 14.29 -8.08 12.44
C LYS A 50 15.06 -6.93 13.12
N LEU A 51 15.11 -5.76 12.49
CA LEU A 51 15.79 -4.56 13.00
C LEU A 51 14.82 -3.67 13.78
N TRP A 52 13.60 -3.49 13.25
CA TRP A 52 12.56 -2.66 13.85
C TRP A 52 11.25 -3.45 13.94
N PRO A 53 10.91 -4.01 15.11
CA PRO A 53 9.67 -4.75 15.32
C PRO A 53 8.40 -3.92 15.04
N THR A 54 8.51 -2.58 15.07
CA THR A 54 7.40 -1.68 14.73
C THR A 54 6.95 -1.79 13.27
N ALA A 55 7.81 -2.33 12.38
CA ALA A 55 7.51 -2.49 10.96
C ALA A 55 6.55 -3.67 10.66
N ASP A 56 6.35 -4.59 11.61
CA ASP A 56 5.57 -5.84 11.41
C ASP A 56 4.17 -5.58 10.81
N TRP A 57 3.40 -4.72 11.46
CA TRP A 57 2.05 -4.37 10.99
C TRP A 57 2.06 -3.57 9.68
N GLN A 58 3.07 -2.73 9.49
CA GLN A 58 3.13 -1.79 8.35
C GLN A 58 3.57 -2.50 7.07
N GLU A 59 4.48 -3.47 7.19
CA GLU A 59 4.87 -4.37 6.09
C GLU A 59 3.68 -5.26 5.69
N ARG A 60 2.93 -5.80 6.67
CA ARG A 60 1.69 -6.56 6.40
C ARG A 60 0.58 -5.72 5.76
N GLU A 61 0.38 -4.48 6.20
CA GLU A 61 -0.56 -3.54 5.55
C GLU A 61 -0.16 -3.30 4.10
N THR A 62 1.12 -3.05 3.84
CA THR A 62 1.61 -2.77 2.49
C THR A 62 1.51 -4.00 1.58
N TYR A 63 1.71 -5.20 2.13
CA TYR A 63 1.43 -6.45 1.44
C TYR A 63 -0.05 -6.59 1.08
N ASP A 64 -0.96 -6.37 2.04
CA ASP A 64 -2.41 -6.52 1.83
C ASP A 64 -2.97 -5.49 0.84
N MET A 65 -2.45 -4.26 0.86
CA MET A 65 -2.98 -3.16 0.05
C MET A 65 -2.33 -3.02 -1.33
N PHE A 66 -1.03 -3.31 -1.45
CA PHE A 66 -0.26 -3.11 -2.69
C PHE A 66 0.35 -4.41 -3.24
N GLY A 67 0.39 -5.49 -2.47
CA GLY A 67 0.97 -6.77 -2.91
C GLY A 67 2.48 -6.78 -2.97
N ILE A 68 3.16 -5.94 -2.18
CA ILE A 68 4.61 -5.99 -2.02
C ILE A 68 4.96 -7.13 -1.06
N ILE A 69 5.80 -8.06 -1.50
CA ILE A 69 6.21 -9.25 -0.75
C ILE A 69 7.46 -8.91 0.06
N TYR A 70 7.36 -9.02 1.38
CA TYR A 70 8.47 -8.75 2.29
C TYR A 70 9.21 -10.04 2.67
N ASP A 71 10.38 -10.26 2.09
CA ASP A 71 11.18 -11.47 2.30
C ASP A 71 11.76 -11.52 3.71
N GLY A 72 11.56 -12.65 4.39
CA GLY A 72 12.05 -12.88 5.76
C GLY A 72 11.17 -12.28 6.86
N HIS A 73 9.96 -11.81 6.53
CA HIS A 73 8.95 -11.39 7.48
C HIS A 73 8.40 -12.59 8.30
N PRO A 74 8.22 -12.48 9.63
CA PRO A 74 7.83 -13.61 10.48
C PRO A 74 6.44 -14.18 10.17
N ALA A 75 5.46 -13.34 9.86
CA ALA A 75 4.09 -13.76 9.53
C ALA A 75 3.46 -12.80 8.50
N LEU A 76 3.82 -12.96 7.22
CA LEU A 76 3.24 -12.14 6.16
C LEU A 76 1.85 -12.66 5.80
N THR A 77 0.82 -12.11 6.45
CA THR A 77 -0.58 -12.42 6.18
C THR A 77 -1.40 -11.14 6.07
N ARG A 78 -2.56 -11.22 5.40
CA ARG A 78 -3.52 -10.13 5.27
C ARG A 78 -4.04 -9.70 6.65
N ILE A 79 -4.38 -8.42 6.78
CA ILE A 79 -4.81 -7.85 8.07
C ILE A 79 -6.01 -6.92 7.96
N LEU A 80 -6.20 -6.25 6.82
CA LEU A 80 -7.28 -5.30 6.57
C LEU A 80 -8.36 -5.92 5.72
N MET A 81 -7.98 -6.66 4.67
CA MET A 81 -8.93 -7.32 3.79
C MET A 81 -9.32 -8.70 4.31
N PRO A 82 -10.56 -9.14 4.04
CA PRO A 82 -10.96 -10.53 4.25
C PRO A 82 -9.98 -11.51 3.59
N ASP A 83 -9.81 -12.69 4.19
CA ASP A 83 -8.88 -13.72 3.70
C ASP A 83 -9.24 -14.25 2.30
N ASP A 84 -10.51 -14.13 1.90
CA ASP A 84 -11.04 -14.55 0.60
C ASP A 84 -11.02 -13.46 -0.47
N TRP A 85 -10.50 -12.27 -0.15
CA TRP A 85 -10.46 -11.15 -1.08
C TRP A 85 -9.44 -11.38 -2.20
N ASP A 86 -9.83 -11.19 -3.46
CA ASP A 86 -8.90 -11.28 -4.59
C ASP A 86 -8.35 -9.90 -4.98
N GLY A 87 -7.04 -9.82 -5.21
CA GLY A 87 -6.34 -8.58 -5.58
C GLY A 87 -5.92 -7.68 -4.41
N PHE A 88 -5.55 -6.44 -4.76
CA PHE A 88 -4.89 -5.44 -3.91
C PHE A 88 -5.55 -4.05 -4.06
N PRO A 89 -6.37 -3.61 -3.09
CA PRO A 89 -7.28 -2.47 -3.26
C PRO A 89 -6.64 -1.11 -3.55
N GLN A 90 -5.41 -0.86 -3.07
CA GLN A 90 -4.75 0.45 -3.22
C GLN A 90 -3.92 0.55 -4.50
N ARG A 91 -3.90 -0.50 -5.34
CA ARG A 91 -3.32 -0.38 -6.68
C ARG A 91 -4.24 0.45 -7.57
N LYS A 92 -3.65 1.31 -8.39
CA LYS A 92 -4.39 2.26 -9.24
C LYS A 92 -5.15 1.61 -10.39
N ASP A 93 -4.86 0.36 -10.71
CA ASP A 93 -5.60 -0.47 -11.66
C ASP A 93 -6.79 -1.19 -11.01
N TYR A 94 -6.92 -1.15 -9.68
CA TYR A 94 -8.05 -1.75 -8.97
C TYR A 94 -9.30 -0.86 -9.10
N PRO A 95 -10.45 -1.40 -9.54
CA PRO A 95 -11.68 -0.63 -9.65
C PRO A 95 -12.14 -0.19 -8.25
N LEU A 96 -12.38 1.10 -8.06
CA LEU A 96 -12.81 1.63 -6.76
C LEU A 96 -14.20 1.07 -6.38
N GLY A 97 -15.00 0.70 -7.39
CA GLY A 97 -16.30 0.11 -7.23
C GLY A 97 -17.29 1.07 -6.56
N GLY A 98 -18.51 0.59 -6.37
CA GLY A 98 -19.52 1.33 -5.65
C GLY A 98 -20.93 1.06 -6.15
N ILE A 99 -21.88 1.10 -5.22
CA ILE A 99 -23.30 1.01 -5.55
C ILE A 99 -23.80 2.45 -5.81
N PRO A 100 -24.53 2.71 -6.90
CA PRO A 100 -25.10 4.02 -7.14
C PRO A 100 -26.06 4.39 -5.99
N VAL A 101 -25.87 5.59 -5.44
CA VAL A 101 -26.77 6.09 -4.39
C VAL A 101 -28.07 6.52 -5.05
N GLN A 102 -29.15 5.84 -4.69
CA GLN A 102 -30.49 6.15 -5.17
C GLN A 102 -31.14 7.17 -4.23
N TYR A 103 -31.47 8.35 -4.75
CA TYR A 103 -32.39 9.28 -4.11
C TYR A 103 -33.76 9.19 -4.78
N LYS A 104 -34.81 9.58 -4.06
CA LYS A 104 -36.16 9.67 -4.64
C LYS A 104 -36.17 10.75 -5.73
N GLY A 105 -36.19 10.33 -7.00
CA GLY A 105 -36.20 11.23 -8.16
C GLY A 105 -34.82 11.69 -8.67
N ALA A 106 -33.71 11.17 -8.13
CA ALA A 106 -32.37 11.46 -8.65
C ALA A 106 -31.42 10.26 -8.43
N THR A 107 -30.66 9.91 -9.47
CA THR A 107 -29.62 8.87 -9.39
C THR A 107 -28.26 9.55 -9.42
N ILE A 108 -27.42 9.29 -8.42
CA ILE A 108 -26.03 9.77 -8.41
C ILE A 108 -25.14 8.62 -8.92
N PRO A 109 -24.35 8.84 -9.98
CA PRO A 109 -23.47 7.80 -10.52
C PRO A 109 -22.39 7.39 -9.51
N PRO A 110 -21.85 6.16 -9.64
CA PRO A 110 -20.83 5.64 -8.74
C PRO A 110 -19.53 6.47 -8.79
N PRO A 111 -18.68 6.39 -7.75
CA PRO A 111 -17.45 7.19 -7.64
C PRO A 111 -16.53 7.09 -8.86
N ASP A 112 -16.46 5.91 -9.49
CA ASP A 112 -15.67 5.64 -10.70
C ASP A 112 -16.07 6.52 -11.89
N GLU A 113 -17.33 6.92 -12.01
CA GLU A 113 -17.84 7.79 -13.08
C GLU A 113 -17.90 9.27 -12.67
N ARG A 114 -17.85 9.55 -11.37
CA ARG A 114 -18.08 10.89 -10.82
C ARG A 114 -16.88 11.82 -10.97
N ARG A 115 -15.65 11.30 -11.00
CA ARG A 115 -14.41 12.08 -11.12
C ARG A 115 -13.42 11.38 -12.05
N ALA A 116 -13.51 11.69 -13.34
CA ALA A 116 -12.40 11.45 -14.25
C ALA A 116 -11.31 12.51 -13.98
N TYR A 117 -10.20 12.11 -13.39
CA TYR A 117 -8.99 12.94 -13.36
C TYR A 117 -8.45 12.99 -14.79
N ARG A 118 -8.62 14.14 -15.45
CA ARG A 118 -8.08 14.43 -16.79
C ARG A 118 -6.79 15.21 -16.68
#